data_AF-A0A852AHD4-F1
#
_entry.id   AF-A0A852AHD4-F1
#
_cell.length_a   1.000
_cell.length_b   1.000
_cell.length_c   1.000
_cell.angle_alpha   90.00
_cell.angle_beta   90.00
_cell.angle_gamma   90.00
#
_symmetry.space_group_name_H-M   'P 1'
#
loop_
_entity.id
_entity.type
_entity.pdbx_description
1 polymer ?
#
loop_
_entity_poly.entity_id
_entity_poly.type
_entity_poly.pdbx_seq_one_letter_code
_entity_poly.pdbx_strand_id
1 'polypeptide(L)'
;VAFLVAFHQNKQLIGEKGLLPCKLYLQDVKRYFKGKVGLDALSYAPTLIWFLDWSAMDSTLDCLALAGLAVAAFVLLTGCANMVLMSLLWLLYLSLVNVGQIWWVLRWESQLLETGFLGIFLCPLWSLSRLPQGSPPSRIGLIKIRGDRCWRELTCMDYHYETQPVPNPISYFMHRSPWWFHRFETLVNHFIELLVPFFLLLGRRMAILHGLLQILFQVLLIISGNLSFLNWLTMVPSLACFDDASLGLLFGRRLRERAAQLQHPGTRGQSPALGSCVRRVLNVSLGLLITYLSIPVVLNLLSSRQVMNTSFNSLR
;
A
#
# COMPACT_ATOMS: atom_id res chain seq x y z
N VAL A 1 1.12 6.79 -10.86
CA VAL A 1 2.61 6.78 -10.87
C VAL A 1 3.12 5.40 -11.24
N ALA A 2 2.85 4.36 -10.45
CA ALA A 2 3.41 3.03 -10.67
C ALA A 2 3.15 2.43 -12.07
N PHE A 3 1.91 2.51 -12.58
CA PHE A 3 1.60 2.07 -13.96
C PHE A 3 2.35 2.85 -15.04
N LEU A 4 2.62 4.14 -14.84
CA LEU A 4 3.40 4.95 -15.78
C LEU A 4 4.87 4.52 -15.78
N VAL A 5 5.42 4.21 -14.60
CA VAL A 5 6.77 3.64 -14.46
C VAL A 5 6.84 2.29 -15.16
N ALA A 6 5.86 1.42 -14.94
CA ALA A 6 5.77 0.13 -15.61
C ALA A 6 5.74 0.30 -17.14
N PHE A 7 4.91 1.20 -17.66
CA PHE A 7 4.84 1.48 -19.09
C PHE A 7 6.19 1.89 -19.69
N HIS A 8 6.98 2.69 -18.96
CA HIS A 8 8.29 3.15 -19.45
C HIS A 8 9.42 2.13 -19.27
N GLN A 9 9.34 1.23 -18.30
CA GLN A 9 10.44 0.33 -17.94
C GLN A 9 10.22 -1.12 -18.36
N ASN A 10 8.97 -1.56 -18.54
CA ASN A 10 8.65 -2.97 -18.75
C ASN A 10 9.37 -3.58 -19.95
N LYS A 11 9.45 -2.87 -21.09
CA LYS A 11 10.10 -3.39 -22.30
C LYS A 11 11.58 -3.73 -22.08
N GLN A 12 12.29 -2.86 -21.38
CA GLN A 12 13.72 -3.01 -21.12
C GLN A 12 14.00 -4.03 -20.02
N LEU A 13 13.12 -4.12 -19.02
CA LEU A 13 13.34 -4.99 -17.87
C LEU A 13 12.80 -6.41 -18.10
N ILE A 14 11.53 -6.53 -18.52
CA ILE A 14 10.78 -7.78 -18.56
C ILE A 14 10.09 -8.08 -19.92
N GLY A 15 10.31 -7.22 -20.92
CA GLY A 15 9.81 -7.42 -22.28
C GLY A 15 10.48 -8.60 -23.00
N GLU A 16 10.13 -8.81 -24.26
CA GLU A 16 10.63 -9.93 -25.08
C GLU A 16 12.15 -9.93 -25.20
N LYS A 17 12.74 -8.74 -25.32
CA LYS A 17 14.19 -8.50 -25.38
C LYS A 17 14.71 -7.83 -24.11
N GLY A 18 13.95 -7.90 -23.02
CA GLY A 18 14.32 -7.33 -21.74
C GLY A 18 15.44 -8.12 -21.05
N LEU A 19 15.97 -7.56 -19.96
CA LEU A 19 17.01 -8.22 -19.15
C LEU A 19 16.53 -9.54 -18.54
N LEU A 20 15.26 -9.61 -18.13
CA LEU A 20 14.62 -10.79 -17.57
C LEU A 20 13.24 -11.01 -18.21
N PRO A 21 13.19 -11.58 -19.42
CA PRO A 21 11.95 -11.70 -20.17
C PRO A 21 10.86 -12.45 -19.40
N CYS A 22 9.70 -11.80 -19.21
CA CYS A 22 8.53 -12.35 -18.52
C CYS A 22 8.06 -13.69 -19.14
N LYS A 23 8.15 -13.80 -20.47
CA LYS A 23 7.76 -15.01 -21.21
C LYS A 23 8.57 -16.23 -20.78
N LEU A 24 9.89 -16.08 -20.59
CA LEU A 24 10.75 -17.18 -20.15
C LEU A 24 10.41 -17.59 -18.72
N TYR A 25 10.21 -16.62 -17.84
CA TYR A 25 9.78 -16.87 -16.47
C TYR A 25 8.47 -17.66 -16.39
N LEU A 26 7.44 -17.25 -17.12
CA LEU A 26 6.16 -17.97 -17.14
C LEU A 26 6.29 -19.37 -17.77
N GLN A 27 7.16 -19.55 -18.76
CA GLN A 27 7.46 -20.87 -19.33
C GLN A 27 8.15 -21.79 -18.32
N ASP A 28 9.09 -21.27 -17.53
CA ASP A 28 9.80 -22.03 -16.49
C ASP A 28 8.85 -22.44 -15.36
N VAL A 29 7.99 -21.53 -14.90
CA VAL A 29 6.93 -21.84 -13.93
C VAL A 29 5.98 -22.91 -14.49
N LYS A 30 5.55 -22.76 -15.75
CA LYS A 30 4.70 -23.75 -16.41
C LYS A 30 5.38 -25.12 -16.49
N ARG A 31 6.68 -25.17 -16.79
CA ARG A 31 7.46 -26.41 -16.84
C ARG A 31 7.60 -27.05 -15.47
N TYR A 32 7.84 -26.25 -14.42
CA TYR A 32 7.92 -26.72 -13.04
C TYR A 32 6.63 -27.44 -12.61
N PHE A 33 5.46 -26.91 -12.98
CA PHE A 33 4.15 -27.52 -12.71
C PHE A 33 3.66 -28.49 -13.81
N LYS A 34 4.59 -29.17 -14.51
CA LYS A 34 4.29 -30.23 -15.49
C LYS A 34 3.41 -29.78 -16.68
N GLY A 35 3.54 -28.52 -17.10
CA GLY A 35 3.01 -28.02 -18.36
C GLY A 35 1.55 -27.57 -18.34
N LYS A 36 0.80 -27.82 -17.27
CA LYS A 36 -0.60 -27.36 -17.15
C LYS A 36 -0.65 -26.05 -16.40
N VAL A 37 -1.34 -25.06 -16.97
CA VAL A 37 -1.73 -23.83 -16.26
C VAL A 37 -2.89 -24.22 -15.33
N GLY A 38 -2.55 -24.87 -14.23
CA GLY A 38 -3.48 -25.28 -13.18
C GLY A 38 -3.56 -24.25 -12.06
N LEU A 39 -4.34 -24.57 -11.03
CA LEU A 39 -4.45 -23.75 -9.82
C LEU A 39 -3.08 -23.57 -9.13
N ASP A 40 -2.21 -24.58 -9.17
CA ASP A 40 -0.88 -24.52 -8.54
C ASP A 40 0.07 -23.51 -9.22
N ALA A 41 0.01 -23.41 -10.54
CA ALA A 41 0.80 -22.42 -11.28
C ALA A 41 0.24 -21.00 -11.08
N LEU A 42 -1.08 -20.87 -10.98
CA LEU A 42 -1.76 -19.61 -10.71
C LEU A 42 -1.50 -19.13 -9.26
N SER A 43 -1.49 -20.03 -8.28
CA SER A 43 -1.19 -19.68 -6.90
C SER A 43 0.26 -19.24 -6.74
N TYR A 44 1.19 -19.88 -7.46
CA TYR A 44 2.61 -19.53 -7.43
C TYR A 44 2.92 -18.17 -8.09
N ALA A 45 2.29 -17.87 -9.22
CA ALA A 45 2.46 -16.61 -9.94
C ALA A 45 1.10 -16.03 -10.34
N PRO A 46 0.37 -15.36 -9.42
CA PRO A 46 -0.96 -14.86 -9.73
C PRO A 46 -0.89 -13.66 -10.68
N THR A 47 -1.16 -13.90 -11.96
CA THR A 47 -1.16 -12.87 -13.00
C THR A 47 -2.23 -13.13 -14.05
N LEU A 48 -2.84 -12.05 -14.56
CA LEU A 48 -3.76 -12.13 -15.70
C LEU A 48 -3.03 -12.53 -17.00
N ILE A 49 -1.71 -12.38 -17.06
CA ILE A 49 -0.89 -12.69 -18.25
C ILE A 49 -0.95 -14.18 -18.62
N TRP A 50 -1.28 -15.08 -17.68
CA TRP A 50 -1.55 -16.49 -17.98
C TRP A 50 -2.67 -16.71 -19.00
N PHE A 51 -3.64 -15.79 -19.05
CA PHE A 51 -4.82 -15.87 -19.93
C PHE A 51 -4.68 -15.04 -21.20
N LEU A 52 -3.55 -14.36 -21.39
CA LEU A 52 -3.28 -13.50 -22.54
C LEU A 52 -2.32 -14.18 -23.52
N ASP A 53 -2.27 -13.68 -24.74
CA ASP A 53 -1.31 -14.17 -25.73
C ASP A 53 0.12 -13.77 -25.34
N TRP A 54 1.05 -14.72 -25.44
CA TRP A 54 2.47 -14.56 -25.16
C TRP A 54 3.29 -14.34 -26.44
N SER A 55 2.65 -14.31 -27.60
CA SER A 55 3.31 -14.05 -28.89
C SER A 55 3.83 -12.62 -29.00
N ALA A 56 3.12 -11.65 -28.41
CA ALA A 56 3.43 -10.23 -28.40
C ALA A 56 3.48 -9.68 -26.96
N MET A 57 4.48 -10.13 -26.18
CA MET A 57 4.55 -9.85 -24.75
C MET A 57 4.71 -8.35 -24.46
N ASP A 58 5.47 -7.63 -25.28
CA ASP A 58 5.67 -6.19 -25.12
C ASP A 58 4.35 -5.42 -25.22
N SER A 59 3.51 -5.79 -26.20
CA SER A 59 2.19 -5.18 -26.37
C SER A 59 1.24 -5.53 -25.23
N THR A 60 1.29 -6.77 -24.73
CA THR A 60 0.49 -7.19 -23.57
C THR A 60 0.88 -6.40 -22.32
N LEU A 61 2.19 -6.21 -22.06
CA LEU A 61 2.69 -5.44 -20.92
C LEU A 61 2.32 -3.95 -21.02
N ASP A 62 2.44 -3.36 -22.21
CA ASP A 62 2.01 -1.98 -22.48
C ASP A 62 0.50 -1.82 -22.26
N CYS A 63 -0.30 -2.74 -22.77
CA CYS A 63 -1.75 -2.71 -22.63
C CYS A 63 -2.18 -2.78 -21.15
N LEU A 64 -1.58 -3.68 -20.37
CA LEU A 64 -1.84 -3.78 -18.93
C LEU A 64 -1.45 -2.50 -18.19
N ALA A 65 -0.27 -1.94 -18.51
CA ALA A 65 0.21 -0.71 -17.89
C ALA A 65 -0.68 0.49 -18.24
N LEU A 66 -1.05 0.65 -19.51
CA LEU A 66 -1.92 1.74 -19.98
C LEU A 66 -3.36 1.59 -19.46
N ALA A 67 -3.91 0.38 -19.43
CA ALA A 67 -5.23 0.11 -18.85
C ALA A 67 -5.26 0.48 -17.36
N GLY A 68 -4.25 0.05 -16.61
CA GLY A 68 -4.11 0.42 -15.19
C GLY A 68 -3.95 1.92 -15.00
N LEU A 69 -3.15 2.58 -15.85
CA LEU A 69 -2.99 4.03 -15.85
C LEU A 69 -4.30 4.76 -16.13
N ALA A 70 -5.08 4.31 -17.11
CA ALA A 70 -6.36 4.89 -17.49
C ALA A 70 -7.39 4.77 -16.36
N VAL A 71 -7.53 3.59 -15.76
CA VAL A 71 -8.44 3.39 -14.62
C VAL A 71 -8.00 4.22 -13.41
N ALA A 72 -6.69 4.31 -13.15
CA ALA A 72 -6.16 5.11 -12.04
C ALA A 72 -6.39 6.61 -12.27
N ALA A 73 -6.19 7.09 -13.50
CA ALA A 73 -6.47 8.47 -13.89
C ALA A 73 -7.96 8.79 -13.78
N PHE A 74 -8.85 7.88 -14.21
CA PHE A 74 -10.29 8.04 -14.05
C PHE A 74 -10.66 8.23 -12.57
N VAL A 75 -10.18 7.37 -11.70
CA VAL A 75 -10.47 7.45 -10.25
C VAL A 75 -9.92 8.75 -9.65
N LEU A 76 -8.70 9.15 -10.03
CA LEU A 76 -8.08 10.38 -9.56
C LEU A 76 -8.84 11.64 -10.00
N LEU A 77 -9.25 11.72 -11.27
CA LEU A 77 -9.89 12.91 -11.85
C LEU A 77 -11.36 13.04 -11.43
N THR A 78 -12.09 11.92 -11.40
CA THR A 78 -13.52 11.93 -11.05
C THR A 78 -13.73 11.93 -9.55
N GLY A 79 -12.79 11.38 -8.77
CA GLY A 79 -12.96 11.09 -7.36
C GLY A 79 -13.97 9.97 -7.09
N CYS A 80 -14.34 9.22 -8.12
CA CYS A 80 -15.34 8.16 -8.05
C CYS A 80 -14.65 6.80 -8.05
N ALA A 81 -14.65 6.14 -6.89
CA ALA A 81 -14.11 4.79 -6.73
C ALA A 81 -15.23 3.85 -6.25
N ASN A 82 -15.19 2.61 -6.75
CA ASN A 82 -16.00 1.52 -6.24
C ASN A 82 -15.14 0.25 -6.08
N MET A 83 -15.67 -0.77 -5.41
CA MET A 83 -14.93 -2.01 -5.17
C MET A 83 -14.45 -2.67 -6.45
N VAL A 84 -15.24 -2.61 -7.54
CA VAL A 84 -14.90 -3.21 -8.84
C VAL A 84 -13.70 -2.50 -9.48
N LEU A 85 -13.70 -1.18 -9.55
CA LEU A 85 -12.60 -0.39 -10.11
C LEU A 85 -11.31 -0.56 -9.30
N MET A 86 -11.41 -0.57 -7.97
CA MET A 86 -10.26 -0.82 -7.10
C MET A 86 -9.73 -2.25 -7.23
N SER A 87 -10.62 -3.24 -7.37
CA SER A 87 -10.22 -4.63 -7.61
C SER A 87 -9.54 -4.78 -8.96
N LEU A 88 -10.06 -4.11 -10.00
CA LEU A 88 -9.44 -4.10 -11.32
C LEU A 88 -8.04 -3.48 -11.28
N LEU A 89 -7.87 -2.31 -10.64
CA LEU A 89 -6.56 -1.70 -10.46
C LEU A 89 -5.59 -2.62 -9.72
N TRP A 90 -6.05 -3.22 -8.63
CA TRP A 90 -5.25 -4.13 -7.84
C TRP A 90 -4.83 -5.36 -8.65
N LEU A 91 -5.75 -5.99 -9.39
CA LEU A 91 -5.46 -7.16 -10.24
C LEU A 91 -4.50 -6.82 -11.39
N LEU A 92 -4.68 -5.68 -12.05
CA LEU A 92 -3.77 -5.22 -13.11
C LEU A 92 -2.36 -5.01 -12.56
N TYR A 93 -2.25 -4.42 -11.37
CA TYR A 93 -0.96 -4.17 -10.75
C TYR A 93 -0.30 -5.46 -10.24
N LEU A 94 -1.06 -6.32 -9.57
CA LEU A 94 -0.62 -7.64 -9.11
C LEU A 94 -0.06 -8.47 -10.28
N SER A 95 -0.72 -8.37 -11.44
CA SER A 95 -0.28 -9.06 -12.66
C SER A 95 1.11 -8.64 -13.12
N LEU A 96 1.44 -7.34 -13.01
CA LEU A 96 2.75 -6.80 -13.37
C LEU A 96 3.81 -7.16 -12.31
N VAL A 97 3.48 -7.02 -11.02
CA VAL A 97 4.42 -7.30 -9.92
C VAL A 97 4.85 -8.77 -9.92
N ASN A 98 3.92 -9.71 -10.13
CA ASN A 98 4.26 -11.14 -10.09
C ASN A 98 5.11 -11.64 -11.27
N VAL A 99 5.07 -10.95 -12.41
CA VAL A 99 5.97 -11.26 -13.55
C VAL A 99 7.23 -10.41 -13.55
N GLY A 100 7.26 -9.41 -12.69
CA GLY A 100 8.32 -8.42 -12.57
C GLY A 100 9.65 -8.96 -12.04
N GLN A 101 9.65 -10.17 -11.47
CA GLN A 101 10.83 -10.83 -10.90
C GLN A 101 11.58 -9.87 -9.96
N ILE A 102 12.91 -9.87 -9.96
CA ILE A 102 13.76 -9.07 -9.07
C ILE A 102 13.48 -7.55 -9.12
N TRP A 103 12.96 -7.04 -10.24
CA TRP A 103 12.74 -5.60 -10.44
C TRP A 103 11.56 -5.08 -9.62
N TRP A 104 10.60 -5.95 -9.31
CA TRP A 104 9.34 -5.58 -8.65
C TRP A 104 9.19 -6.18 -7.23
N VAL A 105 10.26 -6.72 -6.64
CA VAL A 105 10.28 -7.22 -5.23
C VAL A 105 10.56 -6.11 -4.22
N LEU A 106 10.38 -4.84 -4.61
CA LEU A 106 10.73 -3.69 -3.77
C LEU A 106 9.61 -3.41 -2.76
N ARG A 107 9.96 -2.91 -1.57
CA ARG A 107 8.99 -2.77 -0.46
C ARG A 107 7.77 -1.91 -0.81
N TRP A 108 7.94 -0.89 -1.65
CA TRP A 108 6.83 -0.03 -2.07
C TRP A 108 5.84 -0.75 -2.99
N GLU A 109 6.28 -1.80 -3.69
CA GLU A 109 5.43 -2.64 -4.53
C GLU A 109 4.46 -3.44 -3.67
N SER A 110 5.00 -4.11 -2.64
CA SER A 110 4.20 -4.84 -1.66
C SER A 110 3.26 -3.91 -0.89
N GLN A 111 3.74 -2.75 -0.43
CA GLN A 111 2.90 -1.78 0.27
C GLN A 111 1.79 -1.23 -0.63
N LEU A 112 2.04 -1.00 -1.91
CA LEU A 112 1.02 -0.55 -2.85
C LEU A 112 -0.06 -1.63 -3.07
N LEU A 113 0.33 -2.90 -3.19
CA LEU A 113 -0.61 -4.01 -3.28
C LEU A 113 -1.42 -4.20 -2.01
N GLU A 114 -0.80 -4.10 -0.83
CA GLU A 114 -1.49 -4.22 0.46
C GLU A 114 -2.47 -3.06 0.68
N THR A 115 -2.02 -1.82 0.50
CA THR A 115 -2.87 -0.63 0.67
C THR A 115 -3.96 -0.55 -0.41
N GLY A 116 -3.65 -0.94 -1.65
CA GLY A 116 -4.61 -1.05 -2.74
C GLY A 116 -5.68 -2.10 -2.45
N PHE A 117 -5.29 -3.28 -1.95
CA PHE A 117 -6.21 -4.33 -1.54
C PHE A 117 -7.13 -3.87 -0.42
N LEU A 118 -6.59 -3.27 0.65
CA LEU A 118 -7.40 -2.71 1.74
C LEU A 118 -8.32 -1.58 1.23
N GLY A 119 -7.84 -0.77 0.29
CA GLY A 119 -8.60 0.29 -0.36
C GLY A 119 -9.86 -0.19 -1.09
N ILE A 120 -9.88 -1.44 -1.59
CA ILE A 120 -11.08 -2.06 -2.17
C ILE A 120 -12.22 -2.00 -1.16
N PHE A 121 -11.98 -2.44 0.08
CA PHE A 121 -12.99 -2.57 1.13
C PHE A 121 -13.45 -1.24 1.75
N LEU A 122 -12.70 -0.16 1.49
CA LEU A 122 -13.10 1.20 1.86
C LEU A 122 -14.14 1.79 0.90
N CYS A 123 -14.17 1.32 -0.34
CA CYS A 123 -15.05 1.85 -1.38
C CYS A 123 -16.48 1.27 -1.30
N PRO A 124 -17.50 1.99 -1.81
CA PRO A 124 -18.82 1.41 -2.03
C PRO A 124 -18.75 0.29 -3.10
N LEU A 125 -19.63 -0.71 -3.01
CA LEU A 125 -19.63 -1.84 -3.97
C LEU A 125 -19.87 -1.37 -5.41
N TRP A 126 -20.96 -0.63 -5.63
CA TRP A 126 -21.43 -0.27 -6.98
C TRP A 126 -21.51 1.23 -7.23
N SER A 127 -21.59 2.05 -6.18
CA SER A 127 -21.80 3.49 -6.33
C SER A 127 -20.55 4.19 -6.85
N LEU A 128 -20.70 5.03 -7.87
CA LEU A 128 -19.66 5.94 -8.36
C LEU A 128 -19.84 7.35 -7.78
N SER A 129 -20.28 7.45 -6.53
CA SER A 129 -20.41 8.74 -5.86
C SER A 129 -19.07 9.20 -5.32
N ARG A 130 -18.76 10.49 -5.50
CA ARG A 130 -17.56 11.13 -4.92
C ARG A 130 -17.62 11.20 -3.40
N LEU A 131 -18.83 11.31 -2.85
CA LEU A 131 -19.10 11.33 -1.40
C LEU A 131 -20.17 10.26 -1.09
N PRO A 132 -19.79 8.97 -1.00
CA PRO A 132 -20.73 7.91 -0.70
C PRO A 132 -21.27 8.04 0.72
N GLN A 133 -22.58 7.94 0.87
CA GLN A 133 -23.21 7.86 2.19
C GLN A 133 -22.93 6.48 2.81
N GLY A 134 -22.46 6.48 4.07
CA GLY A 134 -22.36 5.27 4.88
C GLY A 134 -21.03 4.50 4.77
N SER A 135 -19.96 5.09 4.20
CA SER A 135 -18.62 4.48 4.17
C SER A 135 -17.63 5.13 5.15
N PRO A 136 -17.72 4.86 6.47
CA PRO A 136 -16.68 5.30 7.39
C PRO A 136 -15.39 4.51 7.13
N PRO A 137 -14.21 5.15 7.19
CA PRO A 137 -12.94 4.46 7.06
C PRO A 137 -12.72 3.50 8.23
N SER A 138 -12.20 2.30 7.95
CA SER A 138 -11.77 1.35 8.97
C SER A 138 -10.43 1.78 9.58
N ARG A 139 -10.31 1.70 10.90
CA ARG A 139 -9.09 2.04 11.66
C ARG A 139 -8.33 0.79 12.06
N ILE A 140 -7.46 0.28 11.18
CA ILE A 140 -6.56 -0.83 11.52
C ILE A 140 -5.18 -0.52 10.93
N GLY A 141 -4.16 -0.65 11.77
CA GLY A 141 -2.75 -0.58 11.36
C GLY A 141 -1.89 -1.21 12.44
N LEU A 142 -1.00 -2.12 12.04
CA LEU A 142 0.05 -2.71 12.87
C LEU A 142 1.35 -2.57 12.09
N ILE A 143 2.33 -1.90 12.67
CA ILE A 143 3.65 -1.74 12.06
C ILE A 143 4.55 -2.87 12.54
N LYS A 144 5.35 -3.41 11.62
CA LYS A 144 6.28 -4.51 11.86
C LYS A 144 7.46 -4.04 12.70
N ILE A 145 7.65 -4.64 13.87
CA ILE A 145 8.81 -4.38 14.74
C ILE A 145 10.00 -5.19 14.23
N ARG A 146 11.09 -4.50 13.85
CA ARG A 146 12.34 -5.12 13.43
C ARG A 146 13.31 -5.12 14.61
N GLY A 147 13.76 -6.30 15.04
CA GLY A 147 14.53 -6.49 16.27
C GLY A 147 16.06 -6.49 16.12
N ASP A 148 16.61 -5.93 15.04
CA ASP A 148 18.04 -6.00 14.75
C ASP A 148 18.89 -5.22 15.78
N ARG A 149 20.16 -5.61 15.96
CA ARG A 149 21.03 -5.09 17.02
C ARG A 149 21.24 -3.59 16.93
N CYS A 150 21.39 -3.03 15.73
CA CYS A 150 21.56 -1.58 15.55
C CYS A 150 20.35 -0.77 16.04
N TRP A 151 19.12 -1.33 15.96
CA TRP A 151 17.92 -0.61 16.38
C TRP A 151 17.87 -0.54 17.90
N ARG A 152 18.29 -1.61 18.58
CA ARG A 152 18.39 -1.66 20.05
C ARG A 152 19.51 -0.78 20.59
N GLU A 153 20.63 -0.71 19.89
CA GLU A 153 21.79 0.11 20.27
C GLU A 153 21.71 1.56 19.78
N LEU A 154 20.63 1.92 19.06
CA LEU A 154 20.36 3.26 18.50
C LEU A 154 21.37 3.73 17.44
N THR A 155 22.06 2.82 16.77
CA THR A 155 23.15 3.11 15.82
C THR A 155 22.73 2.97 14.35
N CYS A 156 21.49 2.55 14.04
CA CYS A 156 21.12 2.32 12.65
C CYS A 156 21.22 3.58 11.77
N MET A 157 21.02 4.76 12.34
CA MET A 157 21.10 6.02 11.59
C MET A 157 22.52 6.44 11.25
N ASP A 158 23.54 5.89 11.91
CA ASP A 158 24.95 6.20 11.64
C ASP A 158 25.33 5.83 10.18
N TYR A 159 24.72 4.77 9.64
CA TYR A 159 24.97 4.27 8.28
C TYR A 159 23.77 4.46 7.32
N HIS A 160 22.67 5.03 7.80
CA HIS A 160 21.43 5.13 7.02
C HIS A 160 21.64 5.97 5.75
N TYR A 161 22.32 7.11 5.88
CA TYR A 161 22.53 8.04 4.77
C TYR A 161 23.48 7.51 3.69
N GLU A 162 24.37 6.60 4.05
CA GLU A 162 25.28 5.91 3.13
C GLU A 162 24.57 4.78 2.36
N THR A 163 23.63 4.10 3.03
CA THR A 163 23.05 2.83 2.54
C THR A 163 21.64 2.96 1.96
N GLN A 164 21.02 4.13 2.07
CA GLN A 164 19.70 4.38 1.50
C GLN A 164 19.72 4.33 -0.05
N PRO A 165 18.59 3.97 -0.70
CA PRO A 165 18.56 3.64 -2.13
C PRO A 165 18.99 4.77 -3.06
N VAL A 166 18.48 5.99 -2.82
CA VAL A 166 18.75 7.16 -3.66
C VAL A 166 19.04 8.35 -2.74
N PRO A 167 20.30 8.53 -2.31
CA PRO A 167 20.70 9.68 -1.51
C PRO A 167 20.56 10.97 -2.30
N ASN A 168 20.29 12.07 -1.60
CA ASN A 168 20.17 13.40 -2.18
C ASN A 168 21.23 14.34 -1.55
N PRO A 169 21.36 15.59 -2.02
CA PRO A 169 22.35 16.52 -1.46
C PRO A 169 22.20 16.78 0.04
N ILE A 170 20.97 16.77 0.57
CA ILE A 170 20.71 16.95 2.00
C ILE A 170 21.20 15.74 2.79
N SER A 171 21.05 14.53 2.25
CA SER A 171 21.57 13.30 2.87
C SER A 171 23.05 13.39 3.22
N TYR A 172 23.85 14.03 2.35
CA TYR A 172 25.28 14.23 2.59
C TYR A 172 25.54 15.13 3.80
N PHE A 173 24.77 16.21 3.95
CA PHE A 173 24.91 17.09 5.13
C PHE A 173 24.40 16.40 6.39
N MET A 174 23.29 15.68 6.31
CA MET A 174 22.74 14.95 7.46
C MET A 174 23.70 13.86 7.93
N HIS A 175 24.34 13.12 7.03
CA HIS A 175 25.36 12.11 7.35
C HIS A 175 26.55 12.67 8.16
N ARG A 176 26.89 13.96 7.98
CA ARG A 176 27.99 14.61 8.70
C ARG A 176 27.59 15.14 10.08
N SER A 177 26.36 14.89 10.50
CA SER A 177 25.87 15.31 11.80
C SER A 177 26.58 14.51 12.92
N PRO A 178 26.68 15.05 14.13
CA PRO A 178 27.31 14.35 15.24
C PRO A 178 26.50 13.10 15.65
N TRP A 179 27.18 12.08 16.18
CA TRP A 179 26.58 10.79 16.56
C TRP A 179 25.33 10.88 17.47
N TRP A 180 25.26 11.88 18.35
CA TRP A 180 24.10 12.05 19.24
C TRP A 180 22.84 12.42 18.46
N PHE A 181 23.00 13.10 17.31
CA PHE A 181 21.89 13.43 16.41
C PHE A 181 21.34 12.16 15.76
N HIS A 182 22.19 11.25 15.27
CA HIS A 182 21.76 9.97 14.70
C HIS A 182 21.08 9.05 15.72
N ARG A 183 21.55 9.04 16.96
CA ARG A 183 20.83 8.34 18.05
C ARG A 183 19.46 8.96 18.31
N PHE A 184 19.37 10.29 18.30
CA PHE A 184 18.09 10.98 18.43
C PHE A 184 17.15 10.65 17.26
N GLU A 185 17.62 10.62 16.02
CA GLU A 185 16.83 10.20 14.86
C GLU A 185 16.31 8.77 15.03
N THR A 186 17.16 7.86 15.51
CA THR A 186 16.76 6.47 15.78
C THR A 186 15.68 6.42 16.87
N LEU A 187 15.80 7.21 17.94
CA LEU A 187 14.77 7.31 18.98
C LEU A 187 13.46 7.88 18.46
N VAL A 188 13.50 8.93 17.64
CA VAL A 188 12.32 9.51 16.99
C VAL A 188 11.66 8.47 16.08
N ASN A 189 12.43 7.70 15.31
CA ASN A 189 11.91 6.61 14.50
C ASN A 189 11.15 5.59 15.37
N HIS A 190 11.73 5.13 16.48
CA HIS A 190 11.05 4.22 17.41
C HIS A 190 9.77 4.84 17.97
N PHE A 191 9.81 6.10 18.38
CA PHE A 191 8.64 6.80 18.89
C PHE A 191 7.50 6.84 17.86
N ILE A 192 7.81 7.24 16.63
CA ILE A 192 6.82 7.43 15.58
C ILE A 192 6.33 6.10 15.01
N GLU A 193 7.19 5.10 14.85
CA GLU A 193 6.78 3.82 14.28
C GLU A 193 6.16 2.86 15.30
N LEU A 194 6.48 2.99 16.59
CA LEU A 194 5.99 2.06 17.63
C LEU A 194 4.94 2.69 18.54
N LEU A 195 5.13 3.92 19.03
CA LEU A 195 4.21 4.50 20.02
C LEU A 195 3.06 5.26 19.35
N VAL A 196 3.37 6.08 18.35
CA VAL A 196 2.37 6.93 17.70
C VAL A 196 1.18 6.14 17.13
N PRO A 197 1.32 4.95 16.50
CA PRO A 197 0.17 4.19 15.99
C PRO A 197 -0.91 3.91 17.03
N PHE A 198 -0.56 3.76 18.31
CA PHE A 198 -1.52 3.53 19.40
C PHE A 198 -2.40 4.75 19.67
N PHE A 199 -2.02 5.95 19.24
CA PHE A 199 -2.82 7.16 19.37
C PHE A 199 -4.15 7.08 18.60
N LEU A 200 -4.24 6.21 17.58
CA LEU A 200 -5.48 5.93 16.87
C LEU A 200 -6.57 5.36 17.81
N LEU A 201 -6.18 4.71 18.90
CA LEU A 201 -7.07 4.12 19.90
C LEU A 201 -7.51 5.12 20.98
N LEU A 202 -6.81 6.25 21.12
CA LEU A 202 -6.98 7.21 22.21
C LEU A 202 -7.98 8.36 21.89
N GLY A 203 -8.85 8.16 20.90
CA GLY A 203 -9.92 9.09 20.53
C GLY A 203 -9.56 10.11 19.43
N ARG A 204 -10.40 11.14 19.27
CA ARG A 204 -10.34 12.08 18.12
C ARG A 204 -9.05 12.90 18.09
N ARG A 205 -8.71 13.57 19.20
CA ARG A 205 -7.54 14.48 19.26
C ARG A 205 -6.24 13.74 19.01
N MET A 206 -6.11 12.55 19.60
CA MET A 206 -4.92 11.71 19.46
C MET A 206 -4.81 11.13 18.05
N ALA A 207 -5.91 10.78 17.39
CA ALA A 207 -5.87 10.39 15.98
C ALA A 207 -5.40 11.54 15.07
N ILE A 208 -5.86 12.77 15.28
CA ILE A 208 -5.37 13.93 14.53
C ILE A 208 -3.87 14.12 14.77
N LEU A 209 -3.42 14.02 16.03
CA LEU A 209 -2.00 14.10 16.37
C LEU A 209 -1.17 12.98 15.70
N HIS A 210 -1.69 11.75 15.66
CA HIS A 210 -1.08 10.65 14.89
C HIS A 210 -0.90 11.03 13.43
N GLY A 211 -1.97 11.50 12.77
CA GLY A 211 -1.92 11.91 11.37
C GLY A 211 -0.87 12.98 11.12
N LEU A 212 -0.79 13.99 11.99
CA LEU A 212 0.20 15.07 11.90
C LEU A 212 1.63 14.56 12.07
N LEU A 213 1.90 13.78 13.13
CA LEU A 213 3.23 13.24 13.41
C LEU A 213 3.70 12.32 12.29
N GLN A 214 2.82 11.45 11.79
CA GLN A 214 3.15 10.53 10.70
C GLN A 214 3.44 11.28 9.40
N ILE A 215 2.63 12.28 9.03
CA ILE A 215 2.88 13.09 7.83
C ILE A 215 4.18 13.88 7.97
N LEU A 216 4.40 14.54 9.10
CA LEU A 216 5.62 15.29 9.36
C LEU A 216 6.86 14.39 9.24
N PHE A 217 6.80 13.20 9.83
CA PHE A 217 7.89 12.23 9.74
C PHE A 217 8.18 11.81 8.30
N GLN A 218 7.15 11.48 7.53
CA GLN A 218 7.32 11.11 6.12
C GLN A 218 7.86 12.26 5.27
N VAL A 219 7.47 13.51 5.55
CA VAL A 219 8.02 14.70 4.89
C VAL A 219 9.51 14.87 5.21
N LEU A 220 9.91 14.70 6.47
CA LEU A 220 11.32 14.74 6.86
C LEU A 220 12.13 13.66 6.14
N LEU A 221 11.58 12.44 6.02
CA LEU A 221 12.21 11.37 5.27
C LEU A 221 12.36 11.69 3.77
N ILE A 222 11.39 12.37 3.15
CA ILE A 222 11.49 12.81 1.73
C ILE A 222 12.59 13.87 1.56
N ILE A 223 12.70 14.79 2.52
CA ILE A 223 13.72 15.83 2.51
C ILE A 223 15.10 15.19 2.70
N SER A 224 15.22 14.22 3.60
CA SER A 224 16.49 13.57 3.95
C SER A 224 16.96 12.54 2.92
N GLY A 225 16.07 12.01 2.08
CA GLY A 225 16.41 10.99 1.07
C GLY A 225 15.22 10.61 0.18
N ASN A 226 15.49 9.86 -0.89
CA ASN A 226 14.44 9.41 -1.80
C ASN A 226 14.18 7.91 -1.66
N LEU A 227 13.04 7.58 -1.05
CA LEU A 227 12.51 6.22 -0.88
C LEU A 227 11.43 5.86 -1.91
N SER A 228 11.49 6.47 -3.11
CA SER A 228 10.48 6.34 -4.15
C SER A 228 9.10 6.80 -3.63
N PHE A 229 8.03 6.12 -4.02
CA PHE A 229 6.66 6.44 -3.59
C PHE A 229 6.27 5.85 -2.22
N LEU A 230 7.19 5.21 -1.50
CA LEU A 230 6.93 4.59 -0.18
C LEU A 230 6.40 5.61 0.83
N ASN A 231 7.03 6.77 0.92
CA ASN A 231 6.68 7.80 1.89
C ASN A 231 5.27 8.34 1.62
N TRP A 232 4.94 8.51 0.34
CA TRP A 232 3.62 8.92 -0.12
C TRP A 232 2.54 7.89 0.23
N LEU A 233 2.82 6.60 0.04
CA LEU A 233 1.92 5.51 0.44
C LEU A 233 1.69 5.43 1.95
N THR A 234 2.59 5.99 2.75
CA THR A 234 2.44 6.08 4.21
C THR A 234 1.70 7.35 4.65
N MET A 235 1.87 8.44 3.92
CA MET A 235 1.13 9.69 4.16
C MET A 235 -0.36 9.58 3.82
N VAL A 236 -0.71 8.91 2.71
CA VAL A 236 -2.12 8.85 2.25
C VAL A 236 -3.08 8.28 3.31
N PRO A 237 -2.81 7.12 3.95
CA PRO A 237 -3.65 6.62 5.03
C PRO A 237 -3.71 7.55 6.24
N SER A 238 -2.63 8.29 6.51
CA SER A 238 -2.56 9.25 7.62
C SER A 238 -3.53 10.43 7.43
N LEU A 239 -3.89 10.76 6.19
CA LEU A 239 -4.92 11.76 5.89
C LEU A 239 -6.31 11.34 6.40
N ALA A 240 -6.59 10.04 6.51
CA ALA A 240 -7.86 9.53 7.05
C ALA A 240 -8.00 9.75 8.57
N CYS A 241 -6.94 10.22 9.24
CA CYS A 241 -6.98 10.56 10.67
C CYS A 241 -7.63 11.93 10.95
N PHE A 242 -7.72 12.79 9.94
CA PHE A 242 -8.30 14.11 10.04
C PHE A 242 -9.80 14.04 9.71
N ASP A 243 -10.60 14.78 10.47
CA ASP A 243 -12.03 14.89 10.23
C ASP A 243 -12.39 16.08 9.34
N ASP A 244 -13.62 16.09 8.84
CA ASP A 244 -14.12 17.15 7.95
C ASP A 244 -14.01 18.55 8.58
N ALA A 245 -14.08 18.65 9.92
CA ALA A 245 -13.89 19.90 10.63
C ALA A 245 -12.44 20.40 10.55
N SER A 246 -11.45 19.50 10.71
CA SER A 246 -10.03 19.84 10.61
C SER A 246 -9.62 20.19 9.19
N LEU A 247 -10.10 19.44 8.20
CA LEU A 247 -9.78 19.67 6.78
C LEU A 247 -10.65 20.73 6.12
N GLY A 248 -11.74 21.15 6.76
CA GLY A 248 -12.73 22.06 6.21
C GLY A 248 -12.08 23.29 5.59
N LEU A 249 -11.09 23.89 6.27
CA LEU A 249 -10.34 25.07 5.83
C LEU A 249 -9.77 24.96 4.40
N LEU A 250 -9.41 23.77 3.94
CA LEU A 250 -8.83 23.52 2.62
C LEU A 250 -9.86 23.53 1.48
N PHE A 251 -11.15 23.43 1.80
CA PHE A 251 -12.21 23.27 0.81
C PHE A 251 -13.11 24.51 0.72
N GLY A 252 -13.66 24.77 -0.47
CA GLY A 252 -14.59 25.87 -0.71
C GLY A 252 -15.94 25.69 -0.01
N ARG A 253 -16.63 26.80 0.30
CA ARG A 253 -17.90 26.84 1.05
C ARG A 253 -18.96 25.87 0.53
N ARG A 254 -19.14 25.78 -0.80
CA ARG A 254 -20.11 24.87 -1.45
C ARG A 254 -19.87 23.39 -1.11
N LEU A 255 -18.61 22.96 -1.02
CA LEU A 255 -18.28 21.57 -0.69
C LEU A 255 -18.52 21.28 0.79
N ARG A 256 -18.16 22.23 1.67
CA ARG A 256 -18.44 22.12 3.11
C ARG A 256 -19.93 22.00 3.40
N GLU A 257 -20.76 22.83 2.75
CA GLU A 257 -22.22 22.79 2.90
C GLU A 257 -22.80 21.45 2.40
N ARG A 258 -22.33 20.93 1.26
CA ARG A 258 -22.74 19.60 0.77
C ARG A 258 -22.33 18.48 1.73
N ALA A 259 -21.11 18.51 2.27
CA ALA A 259 -20.65 17.52 3.24
C ALA A 259 -21.48 17.56 4.53
N ALA A 260 -21.78 18.75 5.06
CA ALA A 260 -22.64 18.93 6.23
C ALA A 260 -24.07 18.40 5.99
N GLN A 261 -24.64 18.62 4.80
CA GLN A 261 -25.94 18.06 4.41
C GLN A 261 -25.92 16.53 4.37
N LEU A 262 -24.81 15.91 3.95
CA LEU A 262 -24.66 14.45 3.93
C LEU A 262 -24.47 13.85 5.33
N GLN A 263 -23.89 14.61 6.27
CA GLN A 263 -23.70 14.20 7.67
C GLN A 263 -25.00 14.26 8.49
N HIS A 264 -25.98 15.07 8.08
CA HIS A 264 -27.31 15.12 8.66
C HIS A 264 -28.30 14.34 7.78
N PRO A 265 -28.37 13.00 7.89
CA PRO A 265 -29.44 12.27 7.24
C PRO A 265 -30.75 12.74 7.88
N GLY A 266 -31.49 13.60 7.19
CA GLY A 266 -32.88 13.87 7.55
C GLY A 266 -33.58 12.53 7.75
N THR A 267 -34.39 12.43 8.79
CA THR A 267 -35.24 11.32 9.26
C THR A 267 -35.95 10.53 8.16
N ARG A 268 -35.20 9.86 7.30
CA ARG A 268 -35.65 8.86 6.34
C ARG A 268 -34.97 7.58 6.77
N GLY A 269 -35.76 6.69 7.38
CA GLY A 269 -35.38 5.32 7.68
C GLY A 269 -35.04 4.59 6.39
N GLN A 270 -33.83 4.82 5.88
CA GLN A 270 -33.28 4.03 4.79
C GLN A 270 -32.73 2.76 5.41
N SER A 271 -33.45 1.66 5.23
CA SER A 271 -32.92 0.31 5.42
C SER A 271 -31.53 0.25 4.77
N PRO A 272 -30.52 -0.37 5.40
CA PRO A 272 -29.19 -0.43 4.83
C PRO A 272 -29.31 -1.02 3.42
N ALA A 273 -28.97 -0.23 2.40
CA ALA A 273 -28.95 -0.72 1.02
C ALA A 273 -28.18 -2.03 0.98
N LEU A 274 -28.64 -3.02 0.21
CA LEU A 274 -28.04 -4.37 0.13
C LEU A 274 -26.50 -4.32 0.09
N GLY A 275 -25.94 -3.35 -0.65
CA GLY A 275 -24.49 -3.14 -0.73
C GLY A 275 -23.80 -2.75 0.60
N SER A 276 -24.45 -1.99 1.48
CA SER A 276 -23.90 -1.68 2.81
C SER A 276 -23.83 -2.92 3.71
N CYS A 277 -24.82 -3.81 3.61
CA CYS A 277 -24.82 -5.08 4.34
C CYS A 277 -23.71 -6.01 3.82
N VAL A 278 -23.64 -6.22 2.50
CA VAL A 278 -22.60 -7.04 1.86
C VAL A 278 -21.21 -6.52 2.22
N ARG A 279 -20.98 -5.21 2.16
CA ARG A 279 -19.69 -4.61 2.53
C ARG A 279 -19.37 -4.82 4.01
N ARG A 280 -20.34 -4.69 4.91
CA ARG A 280 -20.11 -4.96 6.34
C ARG A 280 -19.68 -6.41 6.56
N VAL A 281 -20.37 -7.37 5.93
CA VAL A 281 -20.00 -8.79 5.99
C VAL A 281 -18.59 -9.01 5.45
N LEU A 282 -18.27 -8.47 4.27
CA LEU A 282 -16.94 -8.58 3.67
C LEU A 282 -15.85 -8.00 4.58
N ASN A 283 -16.07 -6.84 5.18
CA ASN A 283 -15.09 -6.19 6.06
C ASN A 283 -14.86 -6.98 7.35
N VAL A 284 -15.93 -7.55 7.94
CA VAL A 284 -15.81 -8.41 9.12
C VAL A 284 -15.07 -9.70 8.76
N SER A 285 -15.46 -10.37 7.68
CA SER A 285 -14.80 -11.58 7.19
C SER A 285 -13.32 -11.33 6.88
N LEU A 286 -12.99 -10.20 6.26
CA LEU A 286 -11.61 -9.79 6.01
C LEU A 286 -10.85 -9.56 7.30
N GLY A 287 -11.43 -8.85 8.27
CA GLY A 287 -10.82 -8.62 9.57
C GLY A 287 -10.51 -9.92 10.30
N LEU A 288 -11.44 -10.89 10.28
CA LEU A 288 -11.24 -12.22 10.85
C LEU A 288 -10.12 -12.98 10.12
N LEU A 289 -10.11 -12.95 8.78
CA LEU A 289 -9.08 -13.59 7.98
C LEU A 289 -7.69 -13.01 8.25
N ILE A 290 -7.55 -11.68 8.26
CA ILE A 290 -6.28 -11.00 8.56
C ILE A 290 -5.82 -11.36 9.98
N THR A 291 -6.75 -11.35 10.95
CA THR A 291 -6.42 -11.73 12.34
C THR A 291 -5.88 -13.14 12.39
N TYR A 292 -6.57 -14.10 11.75
CA TYR A 292 -6.15 -15.49 11.68
C TYR A 292 -4.77 -15.66 11.02
N LEU A 293 -4.55 -15.05 9.86
CA LEU A 293 -3.27 -15.10 9.14
C LEU A 293 -2.14 -14.36 9.87
N SER A 294 -2.47 -13.44 10.78
CA SER A 294 -1.50 -12.72 11.61
C SER A 294 -1.03 -13.51 12.83
N ILE A 295 -1.77 -14.52 13.28
CA ILE A 295 -1.41 -15.35 14.45
C ILE A 295 0.03 -15.88 14.38
N PRO A 296 0.46 -16.60 13.33
CA PRO A 296 1.82 -17.14 13.29
C PRO A 296 2.89 -16.05 13.25
N VAL A 297 2.58 -14.90 12.64
CA VAL A 297 3.49 -13.75 12.60
C VAL A 297 3.66 -13.16 13.99
N VAL A 298 2.57 -12.94 14.73
CA VAL A 298 2.60 -12.42 16.10
C VAL A 298 3.33 -13.39 17.03
N LEU A 299 3.08 -14.69 16.92
CA LEU A 299 3.82 -15.70 17.69
C LEU A 299 5.33 -15.66 17.38
N ASN A 300 5.72 -15.47 16.12
CA ASN A 300 7.12 -15.30 15.75
C ASN A 300 7.74 -13.99 16.28
N LEU A 301 6.97 -12.90 16.34
CA LEU A 301 7.42 -11.63 16.92
C LEU A 301 7.64 -11.72 18.44
N LEU A 302 6.85 -12.55 19.13
CA LEU A 302 6.99 -12.80 20.56
C LEU A 302 8.05 -13.86 20.90
N SER A 303 8.56 -14.59 19.90
CA SER A 303 9.60 -15.60 20.06
C SER A 303 10.96 -14.96 20.36
N SER A 304 11.72 -15.58 21.27
CA SER A 304 13.11 -15.21 21.54
C SER A 304 14.04 -15.44 20.34
N ARG A 305 13.64 -16.31 19.40
CA ARG A 305 14.30 -16.55 18.11
C ARG A 305 13.40 -16.04 16.99
N GLN A 306 13.31 -14.72 16.86
CA GLN A 306 12.54 -14.08 15.79
C GLN A 306 13.14 -14.47 14.43
N VAL A 307 12.37 -15.20 13.61
CA VAL A 307 12.75 -15.52 12.24
C VAL A 307 12.32 -14.36 11.34
N MET A 308 13.28 -13.82 10.58
CA MET A 308 13.04 -12.68 9.68
C MET A 308 13.01 -13.14 8.22
N ASN A 309 12.24 -12.42 7.40
CA ASN A 309 12.12 -12.64 5.95
C ASN A 309 11.56 -14.01 5.53
N THR A 310 10.80 -14.68 6.39
CA THR A 310 10.09 -15.93 6.08
C THR A 310 8.61 -15.70 5.81
N SER A 311 8.00 -16.54 4.97
CA SER A 311 6.54 -16.63 4.88
C SER A 311 6.02 -17.61 5.91
N PHE A 312 4.95 -17.22 6.60
CA PHE A 312 4.27 -18.08 7.56
C PHE A 312 2.98 -18.71 7.03
N ASN A 313 2.62 -18.42 5.76
CA ASN A 313 1.39 -18.89 5.12
C ASN A 313 1.70 -19.82 3.94
N SER A 314 0.80 -20.79 3.69
CA SER A 314 0.87 -21.75 2.57
C SER A 314 0.34 -21.22 1.24
N LEU A 315 -0.28 -20.03 1.21
CA LEU A 315 -0.69 -19.33 -0.02
C LEU A 315 0.51 -18.63 -0.67
N ARG A 316 1.58 -19.39 -0.88
CA ARG A 316 2.76 -18.99 -1.65
C ARG A 316 2.70 -19.61 -3.03
#